data_AF-E9T6F3-F1
#
_entry.id   AF-E9T6F3-F1
#
_cell.length_a   1.000
_cell.length_b   1.000
_cell.length_c   1.000
_cell.angle_alpha   90.00
_cell.angle_beta   90.00
_cell.angle_gamma   90.00
#
_symmetry.space_group_name_H-M   'P 1'
#
loop_
_entity.id
_entity.type
_entity.pdbx_description
1 polymer ?
#
loop_
_entity_poly.entity_id
_entity_poly.type
_entity_poly.pdbx_seq_one_letter_code
_entity_poly.pdbx_strand_id
1 'polypeptide(L)'
;MLPSLSLGLFPDGNRPADYVDRVQDSLYHRFEFTFIVPLLTVSREAAIADEFDVTVRDQGGLQLLTVTAEGMRCATAGMSLVDQLVAHGVTPARTHPDLVTRQDVADRAGVTRQAVGQWVRGVRQRGTPFPTPFNTVSGGIWLWGDVYAWLRQHDYGRDTGLLYPTLDEHVRIDRHIVMNHR
;
A
#
# COMPACT_ATOMS: atom_id res chain seq x y z
N MET A 1 37.86 -1.22 -13.21
CA MET A 1 38.08 -2.47 -13.96
C MET A 1 36.76 -3.21 -13.95
N LEU A 2 35.95 -3.03 -15.00
CA LEU A 2 34.64 -3.66 -15.16
C LEU A 2 34.83 -5.06 -15.78
N PRO A 3 34.06 -6.09 -15.39
CA PRO A 3 34.14 -7.37 -16.09
C PRO A 3 33.49 -7.23 -17.47
N SER A 4 34.17 -7.78 -18.47
CA SER A 4 33.69 -7.90 -19.84
C SER A 4 32.54 -8.90 -19.90
N LEU A 5 31.34 -8.44 -20.28
CA LEU A 5 30.21 -9.33 -20.59
C LEU A 5 30.38 -9.84 -22.02
N SER A 6 30.64 -11.15 -22.12
CA SER A 6 30.68 -11.87 -23.40
C SER A 6 29.33 -11.78 -24.11
N LEU A 7 29.38 -11.46 -25.40
CA LEU A 7 28.25 -11.29 -26.30
C LEU A 7 27.59 -12.66 -26.59
N GLY A 8 26.74 -13.13 -25.66
CA GLY A 8 25.88 -14.30 -25.87
C GLY A 8 24.65 -13.92 -26.68
N LEU A 9 24.41 -14.62 -27.80
CA LEU A 9 23.18 -14.56 -28.58
C LEU A 9 21.96 -14.86 -27.68
N PHE A 10 21.01 -13.94 -27.58
CA PHE A 10 19.70 -14.17 -26.94
C PHE A 10 18.73 -14.83 -27.94
N PRO A 11 17.78 -15.68 -27.49
CA PRO A 11 17.01 -16.54 -28.39
C PRO A 11 15.93 -15.85 -29.22
N ASP A 12 15.53 -14.61 -28.89
CA ASP A 12 14.23 -14.07 -29.35
C ASP A 12 14.30 -12.72 -30.10
N GLY A 13 15.46 -12.27 -30.58
CA GLY A 13 15.56 -11.08 -31.45
C GLY A 13 15.10 -9.75 -30.84
N ASN A 14 14.83 -9.69 -29.54
CA ASN A 14 14.38 -8.50 -28.82
C ASN A 14 15.57 -7.58 -28.50
N ARG A 15 15.42 -6.25 -28.68
CA ARG A 15 16.47 -5.28 -28.34
C ARG A 15 16.67 -5.23 -26.82
N PRO A 16 17.90 -5.01 -26.33
CA PRO A 16 18.18 -4.97 -24.89
C PRO A 16 17.39 -3.89 -24.13
N ALA A 17 17.07 -2.76 -24.77
CA ALA A 17 16.23 -1.71 -24.19
C ALA A 17 14.79 -2.20 -23.91
N ASP A 18 14.21 -3.00 -24.82
CA ASP A 18 12.84 -3.51 -24.70
C ASP A 18 12.71 -4.61 -23.62
N TYR A 19 13.83 -5.21 -23.19
CA TYR A 19 13.88 -6.14 -22.07
C TYR A 19 14.06 -5.41 -20.74
N VAL A 20 14.92 -4.38 -20.70
CA VAL A 20 15.13 -3.57 -19.50
C VAL A 20 13.85 -2.81 -19.15
N ASP A 21 13.16 -2.17 -20.09
CA ASP A 21 11.89 -1.48 -19.83
C ASP A 21 10.80 -2.44 -19.34
N ARG A 22 10.69 -3.64 -19.93
CA ARG A 22 9.71 -4.66 -19.47
C ARG A 22 10.02 -5.23 -18.09
N VAL A 23 11.30 -5.39 -17.75
CA VAL A 23 11.73 -5.80 -16.41
C VAL A 23 11.51 -4.66 -15.42
N GLN A 24 11.75 -3.40 -15.82
CA GLN A 24 11.52 -2.21 -15.01
C GLN A 24 10.03 -2.06 -14.67
N ASP A 25 9.13 -2.15 -15.65
CA ASP A 25 7.67 -2.12 -15.44
C ASP A 25 7.17 -3.23 -14.52
N SER A 26 7.84 -4.38 -14.49
CA SER A 26 7.50 -5.48 -13.57
C SER A 26 7.96 -5.27 -12.12
N LEU A 27 8.87 -4.32 -11.87
CA LEU A 27 9.45 -4.04 -10.56
C LEU A 27 8.73 -2.91 -9.81
N TYR A 28 7.95 -2.09 -10.52
CA TYR A 28 7.14 -1.05 -9.90
C TYR A 28 5.76 -1.60 -9.53
N HIS A 29 5.33 -1.25 -8.33
CA HIS A 29 4.01 -1.53 -7.81
C HIS A 29 3.31 -0.21 -7.53
N ARG A 30 1.99 -0.18 -7.75
CA ARG A 30 1.14 0.91 -7.29
C ARG A 30 0.72 0.63 -5.87
N PHE A 31 0.89 1.63 -5.02
CA PHE A 31 0.50 1.60 -3.62
C PHE A 31 -0.56 2.67 -3.36
N GLU A 32 -1.57 2.33 -2.57
CA GLU A 32 -2.50 3.32 -2.04
C GLU A 32 -2.11 3.66 -0.60
N PHE A 33 -1.86 4.95 -0.35
CA PHE A 33 -1.59 5.48 0.98
C PHE A 33 -2.74 6.36 1.42
N THR A 34 -3.10 6.30 2.70
CA THR A 34 -3.98 7.31 3.30
C THR A 34 -3.24 7.98 4.45
N PHE A 35 -3.31 9.30 4.52
CA PHE A 35 -2.70 10.12 5.56
C PHE A 35 -3.76 10.94 6.29
N ILE A 36 -3.55 11.15 7.58
CA ILE A 36 -4.25 12.22 8.29
C ILE A 36 -3.47 13.50 8.04
N VAL A 37 -4.12 14.51 7.49
CA VAL A 37 -3.54 15.83 7.22
C VAL A 37 -4.30 16.91 8.00
N PRO A 38 -3.65 18.05 8.30
CA PRO A 38 -4.39 19.25 8.69
C PRO A 38 -5.43 19.61 7.64
N LEU A 39 -6.49 20.31 8.05
CA LEU A 39 -7.51 20.80 7.12
C LEU A 39 -6.85 21.65 6.02
N LEU A 40 -6.97 21.18 4.79
CA LEU A 40 -6.45 21.85 3.60
C LEU A 40 -7.41 22.97 3.17
N THR A 41 -6.85 24.02 2.60
CA THR A 41 -7.66 25.02 1.89
C THR A 41 -8.05 24.48 0.52
N VAL A 42 -9.17 24.94 -0.04
CA VAL A 42 -9.61 24.57 -1.41
C VAL A 42 -8.49 24.77 -2.45
N SER A 43 -7.73 25.86 -2.32
CA SER A 43 -6.58 26.13 -3.19
C SER A 43 -5.42 25.15 -3.01
N ARG A 44 -5.21 24.62 -1.80
CA ARG A 44 -4.19 23.61 -1.54
C ARG A 44 -4.62 22.25 -2.07
N GLU A 45 -5.88 21.88 -1.88
CA GLU A 45 -6.47 20.65 -2.43
C GLU A 45 -6.39 20.62 -3.95
N ALA A 46 -6.72 21.73 -4.62
CA ALA A 46 -6.58 21.84 -6.07
C ALA A 46 -5.12 21.66 -6.53
N ALA A 47 -4.17 22.32 -5.86
CA ALA A 47 -2.76 22.25 -6.24
C ALA A 47 -2.17 20.83 -6.12
N ILE A 48 -2.56 20.06 -5.10
CA ILE A 48 -2.10 18.67 -4.99
C ILE A 48 -2.83 17.73 -5.96
N ALA A 49 -4.10 17.99 -6.27
CA ALA A 49 -4.86 17.17 -7.22
C ALA A 49 -4.39 17.32 -8.67
N ASP A 50 -3.78 18.46 -9.01
CA ASP A 50 -3.16 18.67 -10.32
C ASP A 50 -1.89 17.84 -10.53
N GLU A 51 -1.21 17.44 -9.45
CA GLU A 51 0.09 16.76 -9.51
C GLU A 51 0.03 15.28 -9.08
N PHE A 52 -0.91 14.93 -8.21
CA PHE A 52 -1.03 13.59 -7.63
C PHE A 52 -2.43 13.02 -7.87
N ASP A 53 -2.51 11.70 -8.02
CA ASP A 53 -3.79 10.97 -8.00
C ASP A 53 -4.31 10.89 -6.56
N VAL A 54 -5.05 11.93 -6.14
CA VAL A 54 -5.50 12.11 -4.76
C VAL A 54 -7.01 12.16 -4.62
N THR A 55 -7.48 11.75 -3.44
CA THR A 55 -8.83 12.01 -2.97
C THR A 55 -8.77 12.52 -1.54
N VAL A 56 -9.49 13.61 -1.26
CA VAL A 56 -9.63 14.18 0.08
C VAL A 56 -10.99 13.81 0.64
N ARG A 57 -11.04 13.31 1.88
CA ARG A 57 -12.28 12.95 2.57
C ARG A 57 -12.29 13.46 4.00
N ASP A 58 -13.43 13.99 4.44
CA ASP A 58 -13.67 14.30 5.84
C ASP A 58 -14.29 13.09 6.56
N GLN A 59 -13.67 12.67 7.67
CA GLN A 59 -14.15 11.55 8.47
C GLN A 59 -13.91 11.81 9.95
N GLY A 60 -14.98 11.94 10.73
CA GLY A 60 -14.90 12.11 12.18
C GLY A 60 -14.15 13.37 12.63
N GLY A 61 -14.18 14.44 11.83
CA GLY A 61 -13.43 15.67 12.09
C GLY A 61 -11.95 15.61 11.70
N LEU A 62 -11.50 14.53 11.07
CA LEU A 62 -10.18 14.41 10.46
C LEU A 62 -10.31 14.55 8.95
N GLN A 63 -9.33 15.21 8.34
CA GLN A 63 -9.18 15.19 6.89
C GLN A 63 -8.20 14.08 6.51
N LEU A 64 -8.68 13.18 5.64
CA LEU A 64 -7.94 12.04 5.13
C LEU A 64 -7.56 12.31 3.67
N LEU A 65 -6.26 12.29 3.39
CA LEU A 65 -5.71 12.38 2.05
C LEU A 65 -5.32 10.97 1.59
N THR A 66 -6.04 10.42 0.63
CA THR A 66 -5.69 9.17 -0.04
C THR A 66 -4.93 9.49 -1.32
N VAL A 67 -3.80 8.83 -1.56
CA VAL A 67 -2.93 9.06 -2.72
C VAL A 67 -2.44 7.72 -3.27
N THR A 68 -2.48 7.57 -4.59
CA THR A 68 -1.80 6.45 -5.26
C THR A 68 -0.39 6.86 -5.67
N ALA A 69 0.61 6.05 -5.34
CA ALA A 69 1.99 6.28 -5.75
C ALA A 69 2.67 4.99 -6.22
N GLU A 70 3.63 5.13 -7.13
CA GLU A 70 4.40 4.02 -7.66
C GLU A 70 5.75 3.88 -6.96
N GLY A 71 6.20 2.64 -6.80
CA GLY A 71 7.55 2.37 -6.31
C GLY A 71 7.89 0.88 -6.29
N MET A 72 9.16 0.56 -6.05
CA MET A 72 9.59 -0.83 -5.91
C MET A 72 9.28 -1.44 -4.55
N ARG A 73 9.24 -0.61 -3.50
CA ARG A 73 8.96 -1.03 -2.11
C ARG A 73 8.02 -0.02 -1.46
N CYS A 74 7.01 -0.52 -0.75
CA CYS A 74 5.96 0.33 -0.18
C CYS A 74 6.53 1.37 0.78
N ALA A 75 7.37 0.97 1.73
CA ALA A 75 7.93 1.89 2.73
C ALA A 75 8.71 3.04 2.08
N THR A 76 9.58 2.76 1.10
CA THR A 76 10.34 3.82 0.41
C THR A 76 9.44 4.68 -0.47
N ALA A 77 8.45 4.09 -1.14
CA ALA A 77 7.47 4.84 -1.93
C ALA A 77 6.67 5.81 -1.04
N GLY A 78 6.20 5.35 0.12
CA GLY A 78 5.47 6.16 1.08
C GLY A 78 6.32 7.28 1.70
N MET A 79 7.59 7.02 2.01
CA MET A 79 8.51 8.06 2.50
C MET A 79 8.76 9.14 1.44
N SER A 80 9.07 8.73 0.20
CA SER A 80 9.25 9.65 -0.92
C SER A 80 7.98 10.45 -1.22
N LEU A 81 6.80 9.83 -1.07
CA LEU A 81 5.52 10.52 -1.22
C LEU A 81 5.32 11.57 -0.11
N VAL A 82 5.67 11.25 1.14
CA VAL A 82 5.63 12.23 2.24
C VAL A 82 6.53 13.44 1.93
N ASP A 83 7.76 13.20 1.47
CA ASP A 83 8.70 14.28 1.12
C ASP A 83 8.14 15.18 0.02
N GLN A 84 7.52 14.58 -0.99
CA GLN A 84 6.84 15.29 -2.07
C GLN A 84 5.68 16.13 -1.51
N LEU A 85 4.73 15.53 -0.78
CA LEU A 85 3.60 16.25 -0.20
C LEU A 85 4.05 17.47 0.63
N VAL A 86 5.11 17.32 1.43
CA VAL A 86 5.68 18.41 2.23
C VAL A 86 6.23 19.53 1.35
N ALA A 87 6.91 19.20 0.26
CA ALA A 87 7.39 20.18 -0.71
C ALA A 87 6.23 20.99 -1.36
N HIS A 88 5.04 20.39 -1.48
CA HIS A 88 3.80 21.07 -1.94
C HIS A 88 3.01 21.76 -0.80
N GLY A 89 3.57 21.83 0.40
CA GLY A 89 2.97 22.50 1.56
C GLY A 89 1.87 21.70 2.24
N VAL A 90 1.84 20.37 2.06
CA VAL A 90 0.98 19.45 2.80
C VAL A 90 1.85 18.62 3.72
N THR A 91 1.68 18.77 5.04
CA THR A 91 2.45 18.00 6.03
C THR A 91 1.55 16.94 6.67
N PRO A 92 1.66 15.65 6.25
CA PRO A 92 0.98 14.55 6.93
C PRO A 92 1.31 14.50 8.42
N ALA A 93 0.30 14.29 9.26
CA ALA A 93 0.49 14.10 10.71
C ALA A 93 0.96 12.67 11.04
N ARG A 94 0.43 11.69 10.29
CA ARG A 94 0.75 10.26 10.27
C ARG A 94 -0.04 9.58 9.14
N THR A 95 0.32 8.34 8.81
CA THR A 95 -0.52 7.45 8.02
C THR A 95 -1.83 7.11 8.74
N HIS A 96 -2.87 6.80 7.97
CA HIS A 96 -4.15 6.29 8.42
C HIS A 96 -4.29 4.82 7.98
N PRO A 97 -4.08 3.86 8.88
CA PRO A 97 -4.19 2.45 8.52
C PRO A 97 -5.62 2.07 8.14
N ASP A 98 -5.78 1.29 7.06
CA ASP A 98 -7.07 0.77 6.62
C ASP A 98 -7.46 -0.44 7.46
N LEU A 99 -8.27 -0.18 8.50
CA LEU A 99 -8.70 -1.18 9.46
C LEU A 99 -10.03 -1.81 9.03
N VAL A 100 -10.05 -3.13 8.97
CA VAL A 100 -11.16 -3.93 8.46
C VAL A 100 -11.67 -4.92 9.52
N THR A 101 -12.98 -5.08 9.60
CA THR A 101 -13.63 -6.16 10.33
C THR A 101 -13.68 -7.44 9.49
N ARG A 102 -14.12 -8.56 10.08
CA ARG A 102 -14.38 -9.79 9.29
C ARG A 102 -15.42 -9.59 8.18
N GLN A 103 -16.38 -8.69 8.38
CA GLN A 103 -17.42 -8.41 7.39
C GLN A 103 -16.81 -7.64 6.22
N ASP A 104 -16.03 -6.59 6.50
CA ASP A 104 -15.33 -5.82 5.46
C ASP A 104 -14.39 -6.71 4.64
N VAL A 105 -13.64 -7.60 5.28
CA VAL A 105 -12.79 -8.59 4.57
C VAL A 105 -13.62 -9.49 3.66
N ALA A 106 -14.76 -9.99 4.14
CA ALA A 106 -15.62 -10.85 3.35
C ALA A 106 -16.16 -10.13 2.12
N ASP A 107 -16.64 -8.90 2.29
CA ASP A 107 -17.20 -8.08 1.23
C ASP A 107 -16.14 -7.72 0.19
N ARG A 108 -14.96 -7.27 0.63
CA ARG A 108 -13.85 -6.91 -0.28
C ARG A 108 -13.24 -8.12 -1.00
N ALA A 109 -13.17 -9.27 -0.35
CA ALA A 109 -12.63 -10.50 -0.96
C ALA A 109 -13.69 -11.28 -1.78
N GLY A 110 -14.96 -10.89 -1.75
CA GLY A 110 -16.03 -11.58 -2.46
C GLY A 110 -16.36 -12.97 -1.90
N VAL A 111 -16.21 -13.15 -0.58
CA VAL A 111 -16.47 -14.43 0.12
C VAL A 111 -17.48 -14.25 1.24
N THR A 112 -17.88 -15.34 1.90
CA THR A 112 -18.77 -15.25 3.06
C THR A 112 -18.01 -14.89 4.34
N ARG A 113 -18.66 -14.17 5.26
CA ARG A 113 -18.12 -13.91 6.61
C ARG A 113 -17.77 -15.20 7.36
N GLN A 114 -18.47 -16.30 7.09
CA GLN A 114 -18.16 -17.62 7.65
C GLN A 114 -16.81 -18.14 7.14
N ALA A 115 -16.50 -17.97 5.85
CA ALA A 115 -15.21 -18.36 5.28
C ALA A 115 -14.05 -17.61 5.97
N VAL A 116 -14.17 -16.28 6.11
CA VAL A 116 -13.20 -15.47 6.87
C VAL A 116 -13.05 -15.97 8.31
N GLY A 117 -14.16 -16.33 8.95
CA GLY A 117 -14.14 -16.95 10.28
C GLY A 117 -13.37 -18.27 10.35
N GLN A 118 -13.33 -19.06 9.28
CA GLN A 118 -12.54 -20.31 9.23
C GLN A 118 -11.04 -20.01 9.08
N TRP A 119 -10.68 -19.01 8.26
CA TRP A 119 -9.29 -18.55 8.12
C TRP A 119 -8.72 -18.06 9.45
N VAL A 120 -9.46 -17.20 10.14
CA VAL A 120 -9.06 -16.66 11.47
C VAL A 120 -8.85 -17.76 12.51
N ARG A 121 -9.59 -18.87 12.43
CA ARG A 121 -9.42 -20.02 13.35
C ARG A 121 -8.27 -20.94 12.95
N GLY A 122 -7.59 -20.68 11.83
CA GLY A 122 -6.49 -21.49 11.32
C GLY A 122 -6.92 -22.86 10.81
N VAL A 123 -8.20 -23.04 10.47
CA VAL A 123 -8.70 -24.32 9.95
C VAL A 123 -8.08 -24.54 8.57
N ARG A 124 -7.11 -25.47 8.48
CA ARG A 124 -6.34 -25.87 7.28
C ARG A 124 -5.18 -24.95 6.85
N GLN A 125 -4.75 -23.99 7.66
CA GLN A 125 -3.74 -22.98 7.25
C GLN A 125 -2.46 -22.97 8.12
N ARG A 126 -1.98 -24.14 8.53
CA ARG A 126 -0.84 -24.25 9.47
C ARG A 126 0.49 -23.69 8.95
N GLY A 127 0.67 -23.53 7.63
CA GLY A 127 1.91 -23.01 7.02
C GLY A 127 1.95 -21.49 6.87
N THR A 128 0.79 -20.85 6.72
CA THR A 128 0.62 -19.42 6.45
C THR A 128 -0.65 -18.94 7.16
N PRO A 129 -0.59 -18.68 8.47
CA PRO A 129 -1.77 -18.33 9.26
C PRO A 129 -2.35 -17.00 8.79
N PHE A 130 -3.68 -16.88 8.92
CA PHE A 130 -4.36 -15.59 8.72
C PHE A 130 -3.74 -14.52 9.65
N PRO A 131 -3.62 -13.26 9.22
CA PRO A 131 -2.93 -12.23 10.00
C PRO A 131 -3.46 -12.07 11.42
N THR A 132 -2.56 -11.74 12.34
CA THR A 132 -2.91 -11.35 13.71
C THR A 132 -3.77 -10.08 13.66
N PRO A 133 -4.87 -9.99 14.45
CA PRO A 133 -5.66 -8.77 14.49
C PRO A 133 -4.84 -7.60 15.05
N PHE A 134 -4.99 -6.43 14.43
CA PHE A 134 -4.42 -5.17 14.90
C PHE A 134 -4.99 -4.76 16.26
N ASN A 135 -6.28 -5.04 16.50
CA ASN A 135 -6.93 -4.88 17.80
C ASN A 135 -8.03 -5.94 17.97
N THR A 136 -8.35 -6.30 19.20
CA THR A 136 -9.33 -7.35 19.57
C THR A 136 -10.77 -6.83 19.68
N VAL A 137 -10.99 -5.51 19.61
CA VAL A 137 -12.33 -4.90 19.63
C VAL A 137 -13.26 -5.51 18.57
N SER A 138 -14.55 -5.62 18.91
CA SER A 138 -15.59 -6.18 18.02
C SER A 138 -15.27 -7.60 17.50
N GLY A 139 -14.48 -8.35 18.27
CA GLY A 139 -14.05 -9.71 17.91
C GLY A 139 -12.89 -9.75 16.92
N GLY A 140 -12.15 -8.64 16.75
CA GLY A 140 -10.98 -8.51 15.89
C GLY A 140 -11.18 -7.49 14.78
N ILE A 141 -10.20 -6.60 14.62
CA ILE A 141 -9.99 -5.76 13.45
C ILE A 141 -8.58 -5.98 12.92
N TRP A 142 -8.40 -5.99 11.61
CA TRP A 142 -7.15 -6.29 10.93
C TRP A 142 -6.73 -5.11 10.05
N LEU A 143 -5.45 -5.07 9.70
CA LEU A 143 -4.97 -4.17 8.65
C LEU A 143 -5.25 -4.79 7.29
N TRP A 144 -5.87 -4.02 6.41
CA TRP A 144 -6.17 -4.48 5.06
C TRP A 144 -4.90 -4.86 4.29
N GLY A 145 -3.79 -4.14 4.46
CA GLY A 145 -2.51 -4.50 3.82
C GLY A 145 -2.01 -5.90 4.19
N ASP A 146 -2.05 -6.25 5.48
CA ASP A 146 -1.66 -7.59 5.93
C ASP A 146 -2.63 -8.66 5.41
N VAL A 147 -3.94 -8.37 5.43
CA VAL A 147 -4.98 -9.28 4.92
C VAL A 147 -4.85 -9.49 3.42
N TYR A 148 -4.67 -8.42 2.65
CA TYR A 148 -4.56 -8.48 1.19
C TYR A 148 -3.28 -9.19 0.76
N ALA A 149 -2.15 -8.94 1.44
CA ALA A 149 -0.92 -9.70 1.22
C ALA A 149 -1.12 -11.20 1.46
N TRP A 150 -1.84 -11.57 2.52
CA TRP A 150 -2.20 -12.96 2.81
C TRP A 150 -3.15 -13.54 1.74
N LEU A 151 -4.19 -12.81 1.33
CA LEU A 151 -5.14 -13.25 0.30
C LEU A 151 -4.43 -13.57 -1.01
N ARG A 152 -3.51 -12.70 -1.45
CA ARG A 152 -2.71 -12.90 -2.67
C ARG A 152 -1.82 -14.15 -2.64
N GLN A 153 -1.28 -14.51 -1.48
CA GLN A 153 -0.46 -15.73 -1.34
C GLN A 153 -1.28 -17.02 -1.46
N HIS A 154 -2.59 -16.92 -1.28
CA HIS A 154 -3.52 -18.05 -1.28
C HIS A 154 -4.44 -18.08 -2.50
N ASP A 155 -4.17 -17.25 -3.52
CA ASP A 155 -5.01 -17.05 -4.70
C ASP A 155 -6.47 -16.72 -4.34
N TYR A 156 -6.66 -15.94 -3.26
CA TYR A 156 -7.94 -15.42 -2.85
C TYR A 156 -8.10 -13.94 -3.21
N GLY A 157 -9.34 -13.53 -3.48
CA GLY A 157 -9.70 -12.15 -3.77
C GLY A 157 -9.46 -11.75 -5.22
N ARG A 158 -9.84 -10.52 -5.54
CA ARG A 158 -9.62 -9.90 -6.85
C ARG A 158 -8.31 -9.12 -6.83
N ASP A 159 -7.49 -9.29 -7.86
CA ASP A 159 -6.35 -8.39 -8.06
C ASP A 159 -6.86 -6.99 -8.43
N THR A 160 -6.56 -6.03 -7.56
CA THR A 160 -6.92 -4.63 -7.73
C THR A 160 -5.85 -3.85 -8.50
N GLY A 161 -4.67 -4.43 -8.74
CA GLY A 161 -3.49 -3.71 -9.23
C GLY A 161 -2.87 -2.77 -8.21
N LEU A 162 -3.42 -2.71 -6.99
CA LEU A 162 -2.94 -1.89 -5.87
C LEU A 162 -2.41 -2.79 -4.75
N LEU A 163 -1.37 -2.31 -4.10
CA LEU A 163 -0.87 -2.82 -2.83
C LEU A 163 -1.13 -1.81 -1.72
N TYR A 164 -1.24 -2.30 -0.49
CA TYR A 164 -1.57 -1.47 0.67
C TYR A 164 -0.48 -1.67 1.73
N PRO A 165 -0.12 -0.62 2.49
CA PRO A 165 0.93 -0.74 3.51
C PRO A 165 0.56 -1.76 4.59
N THR A 166 1.52 -2.63 4.90
CA THR A 166 1.52 -3.49 6.09
C THR A 166 1.80 -2.68 7.35
N LEU A 167 1.66 -3.29 8.53
CA LEU A 167 2.00 -2.63 9.80
C LEU A 167 3.45 -2.12 9.84
N ASP A 168 4.41 -2.93 9.38
CA ASP A 168 5.83 -2.55 9.36
C ASP A 168 6.06 -1.32 8.49
N GLU A 169 5.38 -1.24 7.34
CA GLU A 169 5.49 -0.13 6.40
C GLU A 169 4.84 1.15 6.97
N HIS A 170 3.66 1.03 7.58
CA HIS A 170 3.05 2.14 8.33
C HIS A 170 3.99 2.70 9.40
N VAL A 171 4.60 1.83 10.23
CA VAL A 171 5.55 2.24 11.28
C VAL A 171 6.76 2.96 10.70
N ARG A 172 7.32 2.46 9.58
CA ARG A 172 8.47 3.09 8.91
C ARG A 172 8.12 4.46 8.35
N ILE A 173 6.98 4.60 7.68
CA ILE A 173 6.52 5.87 7.11
C ILE A 173 6.20 6.87 8.22
N ASP A 174 5.50 6.46 9.27
CA ASP A 174 5.19 7.32 10.43
C ASP A 174 6.46 7.78 11.15
N ARG A 175 7.46 6.90 11.29
CA ARG A 175 8.77 7.26 11.82
C ARG A 175 9.44 8.33 10.96
N HIS A 176 9.38 8.21 9.63
CA HIS A 176 9.93 9.21 8.72
C HIS A 176 9.25 10.57 8.88
N ILE A 177 7.92 10.60 8.96
CA ILE A 177 7.15 11.81 9.23
C ILE A 177 7.61 12.48 10.54
N VAL A 178 7.68 11.71 11.62
CA VAL A 178 8.02 12.24 12.95
C VAL A 178 9.45 12.75 13.03
N MET A 179 10.40 12.08 12.37
CA MET A 179 11.83 12.42 12.50
C MET A 179 12.27 13.55 11.59
N ASN A 180 11.59 13.77 10.45
CA ASN A 180 12.07 14.67 9.41
C ASN A 180 11.14 15.88 9.16
N HIS A 181 9.86 15.79 9.55
CA HIS A 181 8.84 16.77 9.14
C HIS A 181 7.94 17.24 10.29
N ARG A 182 8.38 17.07 11.53
CA ARG A 182 7.72 17.62 12.73
C ARG A 182 8.51 18.74 13.38
#